data_AF-A0A399ESI2-F1
#
_entry.id   AF-A0A399ESI2-F1
#
_cell.length_a   1.000
_cell.length_b   1.000
_cell.length_c   1.000
_cell.angle_alpha   90.00
_cell.angle_beta   90.00
_cell.angle_gamma   90.00
#
_symmetry.space_group_name_H-M   'P 1'
#
loop_
_entity.id
_entity.type
_entity.pdbx_description
1 polymer ?
#
loop_
_entity_poly.entity_id
_entity_poly.type
_entity_poly.pdbx_seq_one_letter_code
_entity_poly.pdbx_strand_id
1 'polypeptide(L)'
;MALERPHDLHDVHGPWHYRGLRDTYAPFHRSTALFHSEFGCQGAAYPATLRRFAGEQHPFPPDDTNPLFVHHGAWWLMRHRVEEVFGPVADYASYWRLSQALQAEVIRYAVHANRRRYPACSGALVWQLGEPWPGAHNTALVDHYGHPKLAYFAASSAFAPAFAGLWYATPQQPERLEFTPEVLCDRPFAGRLELEVRGLEGALLERLEFPVAAERHQALGPYRRPWATPAVLARVSLRDERGGEVSRNEYLFTRSTLEPLRSLPATRLEVELEGGGLAVRNAGAVPAYWVALEALTPGYHVRPGDGGFHLLPGERRRLGLEACRRASPDPDTLNAPVEPLRLRLGALNAPGHRLEVG
;
A
#
# COMPACT_ATOMS: atom_id res chain seq x y z
N MET A 1 -18.85 0.65 -20.62
CA MET A 1 -19.20 -0.73 -20.19
C MET A 1 -19.67 -0.85 -18.74
N ALA A 2 -18.80 -0.83 -17.71
CA ALA A 2 -19.24 -1.11 -16.33
C ALA A 2 -20.31 -0.15 -15.77
N LEU A 3 -20.33 1.10 -16.26
CA LEU A 3 -21.32 2.10 -15.86
C LEU A 3 -22.61 2.07 -16.71
N GLU A 4 -22.61 1.37 -17.84
CA GLU A 4 -23.69 1.40 -18.82
C GLU A 4 -24.53 0.11 -18.82
N ARG A 5 -23.91 -1.04 -18.49
CA ARG A 5 -24.57 -2.35 -18.44
C ARG A 5 -24.10 -3.16 -17.23
N PRO A 6 -24.49 -2.80 -16.00
CA PRO A 6 -24.00 -3.46 -14.79
C PRO A 6 -24.38 -4.95 -14.75
N HIS A 7 -25.52 -5.33 -15.31
CA HIS A 7 -25.97 -6.73 -15.29
C HIS A 7 -25.22 -7.65 -16.27
N ASP A 8 -24.45 -7.10 -17.21
CA ASP A 8 -23.68 -7.87 -18.21
C ASP A 8 -22.21 -8.04 -17.81
N LEU A 9 -21.83 -7.68 -16.58
CA LEU A 9 -20.47 -7.79 -16.09
C LEU A 9 -20.18 -9.23 -15.63
N HIS A 10 -20.00 -10.15 -16.57
CA HIS A 10 -19.59 -11.51 -16.25
C HIS A 10 -18.10 -11.54 -15.89
N ASP A 11 -17.25 -11.26 -16.87
CA ASP A 11 -15.80 -11.10 -16.71
C ASP A 11 -15.42 -9.64 -17.00
N VAL A 12 -14.65 -9.03 -16.10
CA VAL A 12 -14.26 -7.61 -16.20
C VAL A 12 -12.74 -7.49 -16.23
N HIS A 13 -12.28 -6.67 -17.17
CA HIS A 13 -10.88 -6.32 -17.39
C HIS A 13 -10.68 -4.83 -17.13
N GLY A 14 -9.75 -4.52 -16.24
CA GLY A 14 -9.46 -3.18 -15.77
C GLY A 14 -10.49 -2.64 -14.75
N PRO A 15 -10.31 -1.39 -14.29
CA PRO A 15 -9.29 -0.45 -14.73
C PRO A 15 -7.89 -0.77 -14.22
N TRP A 16 -6.88 -0.22 -14.91
CA TRP A 16 -5.46 -0.26 -14.48
C TRP A 16 -4.90 1.12 -14.15
N HIS A 17 -5.58 2.20 -14.56
CA HIS A 17 -5.11 3.58 -14.38
C HIS A 17 -5.69 4.25 -13.15
N TYR A 18 -4.79 4.85 -12.38
CA TYR A 18 -5.18 5.80 -11.35
C TYR A 18 -5.75 7.06 -12.01
N ARG A 19 -6.96 7.46 -11.59
CA ARG A 19 -7.73 8.58 -12.15
C ARG A 19 -8.12 9.60 -11.08
N GLY A 20 -7.27 9.75 -10.05
CA GLY A 20 -7.52 10.69 -8.96
C GLY A 20 -8.42 10.12 -7.85
N LEU A 21 -8.67 10.93 -6.82
CA LEU A 21 -9.31 10.47 -5.57
C LEU A 21 -10.78 10.05 -5.75
N ARG A 22 -11.46 10.49 -6.81
CA ARG A 22 -12.88 10.14 -7.05
C ARG A 22 -13.02 9.04 -8.10
N ASP A 23 -12.53 9.29 -9.30
CA ASP A 23 -12.85 8.45 -10.46
C ASP A 23 -12.16 7.08 -10.44
N THR A 24 -11.10 6.93 -9.65
CA THR A 24 -10.44 5.63 -9.46
C THR A 24 -11.35 4.61 -8.78
N TYR A 25 -12.13 5.04 -7.77
CA TYR A 25 -12.87 4.14 -6.90
C TYR A 25 -14.27 3.81 -7.44
N ALA A 26 -14.87 4.73 -8.20
CA ALA A 26 -16.23 4.61 -8.70
C ALA A 26 -16.54 3.29 -9.46
N PRO A 27 -15.68 2.77 -10.37
CA PRO A 27 -15.96 1.50 -11.04
C PRO A 27 -15.97 0.32 -10.08
N PHE A 28 -15.01 0.24 -9.15
CA PHE A 28 -14.96 -0.83 -8.15
C PHE A 28 -16.16 -0.74 -7.19
N HIS A 29 -16.55 0.48 -6.81
CA HIS A 29 -17.70 0.74 -5.94
C HIS A 29 -19.03 0.28 -6.55
N ARG A 30 -19.18 0.44 -7.86
CA ARG A 30 -20.40 0.14 -8.61
C ARG A 30 -20.37 -1.22 -9.31
N SER A 31 -19.23 -1.90 -9.29
CA SER A 31 -19.05 -3.14 -10.04
C SER A 31 -19.96 -4.25 -9.52
N THR A 32 -20.56 -4.94 -10.47
CA THR A 32 -21.38 -6.15 -10.30
C THR A 32 -20.75 -7.35 -11.00
N ALA A 33 -19.42 -7.30 -11.21
CA ALA A 33 -18.65 -8.36 -11.85
C ALA A 33 -18.88 -9.72 -11.16
N LEU A 34 -19.10 -10.78 -11.95
CA LEU A 34 -19.12 -12.16 -11.46
C LEU A 34 -17.71 -12.72 -11.24
N PHE A 35 -16.76 -12.28 -12.07
CA PHE A 35 -15.34 -12.55 -11.96
C PHE A 35 -14.56 -11.30 -12.43
N HIS A 36 -13.58 -10.86 -11.66
CA HIS A 36 -12.74 -9.72 -12.02
C HIS A 36 -11.36 -10.23 -12.38
N SER A 37 -11.17 -10.63 -13.64
CA SER A 37 -9.95 -11.32 -14.09
C SER A 37 -8.75 -10.40 -14.27
N GLU A 38 -8.95 -9.09 -14.40
CA GLU A 38 -7.85 -8.13 -14.43
C GLU A 38 -8.25 -6.81 -13.78
N PHE A 39 -7.43 -6.31 -12.86
CA PHE A 39 -7.48 -4.93 -12.40
C PHE A 39 -6.12 -4.54 -11.84
N GLY A 40 -5.80 -3.25 -11.87
CA GLY A 40 -4.51 -2.78 -11.39
C GLY A 40 -4.50 -1.31 -11.02
N CYS A 41 -3.32 -0.88 -10.61
CA CYS A 41 -2.96 0.52 -10.47
C CYS A 41 -1.47 0.63 -10.77
N GLN A 42 -1.04 1.72 -11.40
CA GLN A 42 0.38 1.96 -11.58
C GLN A 42 1.05 2.35 -10.27
N GLY A 43 2.33 2.04 -10.16
CA GLY A 43 3.22 2.51 -9.11
C GLY A 43 4.67 2.50 -9.59
N ALA A 44 5.45 3.47 -9.13
CA ALA A 44 6.86 3.57 -9.50
C ALA A 44 7.68 2.41 -8.91
N ALA A 45 8.81 2.09 -9.52
CA ALA A 45 9.77 1.14 -8.95
C ALA A 45 10.54 1.74 -7.76
N TYR A 46 11.19 0.89 -6.96
CA TYR A 46 12.05 1.36 -5.90
C TYR A 46 13.26 2.13 -6.45
N PRO A 47 13.82 3.11 -5.69
CA PRO A 47 15.05 3.78 -6.09
C PRO A 47 16.21 2.81 -6.38
N ALA A 48 16.31 1.71 -5.62
CA ALA A 48 17.31 0.65 -5.85
C ALA A 48 17.18 0.01 -7.25
N THR A 49 15.96 -0.18 -7.73
CA THR A 49 15.66 -0.69 -9.08
C THR A 49 16.02 0.34 -10.16
N LEU A 50 15.69 1.62 -9.95
CA LEU A 50 16.07 2.68 -10.89
C LEU A 50 17.59 2.80 -11.04
N ARG A 51 18.36 2.75 -9.94
CA ARG A 51 19.83 2.86 -10.00
C ARG A 51 20.45 1.82 -10.93
N ARG A 52 19.82 0.66 -11.12
CA ARG A 52 20.34 -0.41 -11.99
C ARG A 52 20.37 -0.05 -13.48
N PHE A 53 19.46 0.79 -13.95
CA PHE A 53 19.40 1.18 -15.36
C PHE A 53 19.58 2.68 -15.59
N ALA A 54 19.41 3.51 -14.55
CA ALA A 54 19.54 4.97 -14.60
C ALA A 54 20.86 5.50 -14.00
N GLY A 55 21.60 4.68 -13.26
CA GLY A 55 22.77 5.12 -12.49
C GLY A 55 22.42 5.90 -11.22
N GLU A 56 23.43 6.52 -10.59
CA GLU A 56 23.29 7.28 -9.33
C GLU A 56 22.61 8.65 -9.52
N GLN A 57 22.76 9.25 -10.70
CA GLN A 57 22.07 10.48 -11.07
C GLN A 57 20.66 10.13 -11.55
N HIS A 58 19.76 9.92 -10.60
CA HIS A 58 18.36 9.67 -10.86
C HIS A 58 17.78 10.79 -11.74
N PRO A 59 17.32 10.51 -12.96
CA PRO A 59 16.70 11.55 -13.75
C PRO A 59 15.34 11.85 -13.13
N PHE A 60 15.04 13.13 -12.95
CA PHE A 60 13.74 13.63 -12.56
C PHE A 60 13.40 14.72 -13.59
N PRO A 61 12.19 14.74 -14.16
CA PRO A 61 10.97 14.12 -13.65
C PRO A 61 10.58 12.75 -14.24
N PRO A 62 9.72 11.98 -13.55
CA PRO A 62 9.13 10.72 -14.03
C PRO A 62 7.88 10.95 -14.90
N ASP A 63 8.04 11.72 -15.99
CA ASP A 63 6.96 12.02 -16.95
C ASP A 63 7.43 11.88 -18.40
N ASP A 64 6.56 12.23 -19.34
CA ASP A 64 6.75 12.04 -20.79
C ASP A 64 7.82 12.98 -21.39
N THR A 65 8.28 13.98 -20.64
CA THR A 65 9.41 14.83 -21.04
C THR A 65 10.76 14.16 -20.86
N ASN A 66 10.81 13.01 -20.16
CA ASN A 66 12.03 12.31 -19.82
C ASN A 66 12.16 10.97 -20.60
N PRO A 67 13.03 10.90 -21.63
CA PRO A 67 13.15 9.72 -22.50
C PRO A 67 13.47 8.43 -21.75
N LEU A 68 14.17 8.49 -20.61
CA LEU A 68 14.47 7.30 -19.81
C LEU A 68 13.18 6.72 -19.21
N PHE A 69 12.30 7.55 -18.65
CA PHE A 69 11.03 7.08 -18.09
C PHE A 69 10.07 6.61 -19.16
N VAL A 70 10.06 7.27 -20.32
CA VAL A 70 9.28 6.83 -21.48
C VAL A 70 9.75 5.44 -21.92
N HIS A 71 11.05 5.23 -22.10
CA HIS A 71 11.62 3.93 -22.49
C HIS A 71 11.29 2.82 -21.48
N HIS A 72 11.29 3.15 -20.18
CA HIS A 72 11.05 2.21 -19.09
C HIS A 72 9.60 2.21 -18.56
N GLY A 73 8.62 2.74 -19.29
CA GLY A 73 7.22 2.65 -18.86
C GLY A 73 6.28 3.77 -19.30
N ALA A 74 6.35 4.23 -20.56
CA ALA A 74 5.53 5.33 -21.09
C ALA A 74 4.02 5.23 -20.74
N TRP A 75 3.41 4.04 -20.88
CA TRP A 75 1.97 3.83 -20.64
C TRP A 75 1.57 4.09 -19.18
N TRP A 76 2.53 3.94 -18.26
CA TRP A 76 2.28 3.85 -16.83
C TRP A 76 2.69 5.10 -16.04
N LEU A 77 3.12 6.17 -16.73
CA LEU A 77 3.51 7.42 -16.12
C LEU A 77 2.28 8.12 -15.52
N MET A 78 2.35 8.44 -14.23
CA MET A 78 1.22 8.98 -13.46
C MET A 78 1.58 10.19 -12.61
N ARG A 79 2.70 10.88 -12.91
CA ARG A 79 3.20 11.99 -12.10
C ARG A 79 2.14 13.05 -11.82
N HIS A 80 1.47 13.51 -12.87
CA HIS A 80 0.40 14.51 -12.76
C HIS A 80 -0.70 14.08 -11.76
N ARG A 81 -1.04 12.79 -11.68
CA ARG A 81 -2.02 12.28 -10.71
C ARG A 81 -1.49 12.18 -9.30
N VAL A 82 -0.20 11.88 -9.13
CA VAL A 82 0.43 11.94 -7.81
C VAL A 82 0.40 13.38 -7.29
N GLU A 83 0.72 14.35 -8.15
CA GLU A 83 0.73 15.78 -7.79
C GLU A 83 -0.68 16.35 -7.56
N GLU A 84 -1.70 15.87 -8.28
CA GLU A 84 -3.12 16.18 -8.01
C GLU A 84 -3.53 15.80 -6.57
N VAL A 85 -2.96 14.70 -6.05
CA VAL A 85 -3.30 14.19 -4.71
C VAL A 85 -2.43 14.82 -3.62
N PHE A 86 -1.13 14.97 -3.86
CA PHE A 86 -0.17 15.29 -2.80
C PHE A 86 0.52 16.65 -2.97
N GLY A 87 0.14 17.43 -3.97
CA GLY A 87 0.85 18.65 -4.36
C GLY A 87 2.15 18.36 -5.13
N PRO A 88 2.87 19.41 -5.57
CA PRO A 88 4.09 19.28 -6.36
C PRO A 88 5.14 18.37 -5.71
N VAL A 89 5.80 17.52 -6.52
CA VAL A 89 6.87 16.64 -6.04
C VAL A 89 8.20 17.03 -6.67
N ALA A 90 9.22 17.23 -5.83
CA ALA A 90 10.53 17.76 -6.27
C ALA A 90 11.58 16.68 -6.55
N ASP A 91 11.37 15.46 -6.08
CA ASP A 91 12.38 14.41 -6.11
C ASP A 91 11.79 13.01 -6.23
N TYR A 92 12.59 12.08 -6.75
CA TYR A 92 12.15 10.69 -6.93
C TYR A 92 11.95 9.98 -5.59
N ALA A 93 12.72 10.32 -4.55
CA ALA A 93 12.70 9.66 -3.24
C ALA A 93 11.35 9.83 -2.51
N SER A 94 10.70 10.98 -2.70
CA SER A 94 9.33 11.26 -2.30
C SER A 94 8.34 10.59 -3.25
N TYR A 95 8.57 10.78 -4.55
CA TYR A 95 7.64 10.37 -5.61
C TYR A 95 7.33 8.86 -5.63
N TRP A 96 8.35 8.00 -5.52
CA TRP A 96 8.13 6.55 -5.60
C TRP A 96 7.21 6.07 -4.47
N ARG A 97 7.35 6.67 -3.28
CA ARG A 97 6.58 6.27 -2.10
C ARG A 97 5.12 6.71 -2.21
N LEU A 98 4.89 7.94 -2.66
CA LEU A 98 3.55 8.48 -2.89
C LEU A 98 2.80 7.71 -3.99
N SER A 99 3.48 7.41 -5.11
CA SER A 99 2.87 6.62 -6.19
C SER A 99 2.56 5.19 -5.75
N GLN A 100 3.48 4.51 -5.05
CA GLN A 100 3.20 3.17 -4.51
C GLN A 100 2.14 3.18 -3.42
N ALA A 101 1.99 4.26 -2.64
CA ALA A 101 0.92 4.39 -1.67
C ALA A 101 -0.46 4.45 -2.35
N LEU A 102 -0.58 5.20 -3.45
CA LEU A 102 -1.79 5.19 -4.28
C LEU A 102 -2.05 3.81 -4.87
N GLN A 103 -0.99 3.15 -5.39
CA GLN A 103 -1.09 1.79 -5.89
C GLN A 103 -1.64 0.84 -4.82
N ALA A 104 -1.08 0.88 -3.62
CA ALA A 104 -1.47 0.03 -2.51
C ALA A 104 -2.92 0.23 -2.08
N GLU A 105 -3.34 1.49 -1.99
CA GLU A 105 -4.71 1.88 -1.67
C GLU A 105 -5.72 1.33 -2.68
N VAL A 106 -5.45 1.50 -3.97
CA VAL A 106 -6.34 1.04 -5.05
C VAL A 106 -6.43 -0.48 -5.08
N ILE A 107 -5.29 -1.17 -4.95
CA ILE A 107 -5.27 -2.63 -4.93
C ILE A 107 -6.05 -3.18 -3.73
N ARG A 108 -5.84 -2.63 -2.53
CA ARG A 108 -6.62 -3.01 -1.33
C ARG A 108 -8.11 -2.78 -1.55
N TYR A 109 -8.49 -1.61 -2.07
CA TYR A 109 -9.88 -1.26 -2.32
C TYR A 109 -10.53 -2.18 -3.34
N ALA A 110 -9.85 -2.49 -4.45
CA ALA A 110 -10.36 -3.36 -5.50
C ALA A 110 -10.56 -4.80 -5.02
N VAL A 111 -9.59 -5.34 -4.26
CA VAL A 111 -9.71 -6.68 -3.66
C VAL A 111 -10.88 -6.72 -2.67
N HIS A 112 -10.99 -5.73 -1.77
CA HIS A 112 -12.10 -5.62 -0.83
C HIS A 112 -13.45 -5.54 -1.57
N ALA A 113 -13.55 -4.66 -2.58
CA ALA A 113 -14.76 -4.49 -3.38
C ALA A 113 -15.23 -5.81 -4.01
N ASN A 114 -14.31 -6.61 -4.55
CA ASN A 114 -14.66 -7.91 -5.14
C ASN A 114 -15.04 -8.93 -4.06
N ARG A 115 -14.23 -9.10 -3.00
CA ARG A 115 -14.47 -10.12 -1.96
C ARG A 115 -15.79 -9.91 -1.20
N ARG A 116 -16.17 -8.66 -0.90
CA ARG A 116 -17.42 -8.37 -0.18
C ARG A 116 -18.69 -8.75 -0.96
N ARG A 117 -18.58 -9.03 -2.26
CA ARG A 117 -19.69 -9.45 -3.11
C ARG A 117 -19.80 -10.96 -3.29
N TYR A 118 -18.97 -11.76 -2.63
CA TYR A 118 -19.15 -13.22 -2.65
C TYR A 118 -20.56 -13.60 -2.12
N PRO A 119 -21.27 -14.56 -2.75
CA PRO A 119 -20.84 -15.41 -3.86
C PRO A 119 -21.06 -14.83 -5.26
N ALA A 120 -21.66 -13.65 -5.40
CA ALA A 120 -21.91 -13.05 -6.72
C ALA A 120 -20.61 -12.80 -7.48
N CYS A 121 -19.59 -12.23 -6.82
CA CYS A 121 -18.21 -12.18 -7.35
C CYS A 121 -17.39 -13.32 -6.74
N SER A 122 -16.92 -14.24 -7.58
CA SER A 122 -16.21 -15.46 -7.16
C SER A 122 -14.72 -15.47 -7.52
N GLY A 123 -14.17 -14.36 -8.02
CA GLY A 123 -12.74 -14.24 -8.27
C GLY A 123 -12.26 -12.82 -8.52
N ALA A 124 -11.01 -12.57 -8.14
CA ALA A 124 -10.34 -11.29 -8.27
C ALA A 124 -8.85 -11.52 -8.53
N LEU A 125 -8.38 -11.21 -9.73
CA LEU A 125 -6.99 -11.40 -10.14
C LEU A 125 -6.33 -10.04 -10.40
N VAL A 126 -5.27 -9.75 -9.65
CA VAL A 126 -4.53 -8.50 -9.78
C VAL A 126 -3.64 -8.56 -11.02
N TRP A 127 -3.79 -7.59 -11.91
CA TRP A 127 -2.84 -7.26 -12.96
C TRP A 127 -1.85 -6.20 -12.44
N GLN A 128 -0.60 -6.54 -12.13
CA GLN A 128 0.03 -7.87 -12.26
C GLN A 128 0.99 -8.16 -11.11
N LEU A 129 1.41 -9.41 -10.96
CA LEU A 129 2.34 -9.80 -9.90
C LEU A 129 3.76 -9.24 -10.12
N GLY A 130 4.32 -9.43 -11.31
CA GLY A 130 5.69 -9.05 -11.66
C GLY A 130 5.86 -8.76 -13.14
N GLU A 131 7.01 -8.24 -13.56
CA GLU A 131 7.33 -7.85 -14.95
C GLU A 131 8.66 -8.45 -15.41
N PRO A 132 8.79 -8.90 -16.68
CA PRO A 132 10.03 -9.48 -17.21
C PRO A 132 11.09 -8.42 -17.52
N TRP A 133 10.77 -7.13 -17.37
CA TRP A 133 11.64 -5.99 -17.69
C TRP A 133 11.74 -5.01 -16.51
N PRO A 134 12.90 -4.39 -16.24
CA PRO A 134 13.05 -3.31 -15.26
C PRO A 134 12.28 -2.05 -15.70
N GLY A 135 11.01 -1.98 -15.35
CA GLY A 135 10.18 -0.80 -15.55
C GLY A 135 10.41 0.28 -14.48
N ALA A 136 10.45 1.55 -14.88
CA ALA A 136 10.43 2.69 -13.97
C ALA A 136 9.04 2.89 -13.36
N HIS A 137 7.99 2.55 -14.12
CA HIS A 137 6.58 2.55 -13.76
C HIS A 137 5.87 1.38 -14.41
N ASN A 138 5.04 0.68 -13.64
CA ASN A 138 4.16 -0.39 -14.11
C ASN A 138 3.12 -0.72 -13.04
N THR A 139 2.25 -1.67 -13.33
CA THR A 139 1.21 -2.17 -12.41
C THR A 139 1.68 -3.30 -11.50
N ALA A 140 2.94 -3.74 -11.63
CA ALA A 140 3.47 -4.87 -10.89
C ALA A 140 3.43 -4.63 -9.37
N LEU A 141 3.08 -5.67 -8.61
CA LEU A 141 3.17 -5.68 -7.15
C LEU A 141 4.60 -5.95 -6.66
N VAL A 142 5.38 -6.70 -7.43
CA VAL A 142 6.80 -6.99 -7.19
C VAL A 142 7.57 -6.50 -8.40
N ASP A 143 8.59 -5.67 -8.21
CA ASP A 143 9.37 -5.18 -9.35
C ASP A 143 10.31 -6.27 -9.92
N HIS A 144 10.97 -5.95 -11.03
CA HIS A 144 11.82 -6.88 -11.77
C HIS A 144 12.96 -7.48 -10.94
N TYR A 145 13.47 -6.75 -9.95
CA TYR A 145 14.55 -7.22 -9.08
C TYR A 145 14.03 -7.88 -7.80
N GLY A 146 12.72 -8.09 -7.70
CA GLY A 146 12.08 -8.80 -6.61
C GLY A 146 11.81 -7.92 -5.39
N HIS A 147 11.81 -6.59 -5.52
CA HIS A 147 11.37 -5.73 -4.42
C HIS A 147 9.83 -5.70 -4.36
N PRO A 148 9.20 -6.20 -3.28
CA PRO A 148 7.77 -6.09 -3.11
C PRO A 148 7.39 -4.62 -2.88
N LYS A 149 6.58 -4.05 -3.78
CA LYS A 149 6.01 -2.70 -3.63
C LYS A 149 5.02 -2.66 -2.48
N LEU A 150 4.65 -1.47 -2.03
CA LEU A 150 3.62 -1.30 -0.98
C LEU A 150 2.32 -2.04 -1.33
N ALA A 151 1.99 -2.11 -2.61
CA ALA A 151 0.80 -2.80 -3.11
C ALA A 151 0.84 -4.32 -2.92
N TYR A 152 2.02 -4.96 -2.85
CA TYR A 152 2.15 -6.38 -2.51
C TYR A 152 1.61 -6.66 -1.10
N PHE A 153 2.01 -5.84 -0.12
CA PHE A 153 1.57 -5.99 1.27
C PHE A 153 0.09 -5.66 1.42
N ALA A 154 -0.38 -4.62 0.73
CA ALA A 154 -1.79 -4.27 0.71
C ALA A 154 -2.67 -5.37 0.10
N ALA A 155 -2.21 -6.00 -0.99
CA ALA A 155 -2.88 -7.17 -1.58
C ALA A 155 -2.88 -8.35 -0.61
N SER A 156 -1.73 -8.67 0.00
CA SER A 156 -1.60 -9.75 0.99
C SER A 156 -2.59 -9.59 2.15
N SER A 157 -2.67 -8.38 2.73
CA SER A 157 -3.65 -8.06 3.77
C SER A 157 -5.09 -8.20 3.26
N ALA A 158 -5.40 -7.65 2.08
CA ALA A 158 -6.74 -7.67 1.51
C ALA A 158 -7.22 -9.07 1.12
N PHE A 159 -6.31 -10.00 0.81
CA PHE A 159 -6.59 -11.41 0.53
C PHE A 159 -6.52 -12.30 1.78
N ALA A 160 -6.15 -11.76 2.95
CA ALA A 160 -6.03 -12.56 4.16
C ALA A 160 -7.35 -13.29 4.51
N PRO A 161 -7.29 -14.50 5.11
CA PRO A 161 -8.48 -15.27 5.46
C PRO A 161 -9.44 -14.56 6.42
N ALA A 162 -8.96 -13.60 7.19
CA ALA A 162 -9.77 -12.66 7.96
C ALA A 162 -9.25 -11.25 7.69
N PHE A 163 -10.14 -10.37 7.23
CA PHE A 163 -9.82 -9.01 6.82
C PHE A 163 -10.81 -8.04 7.46
N ALA A 164 -10.29 -7.01 8.12
CA ALA A 164 -11.08 -5.85 8.51
C ALA A 164 -10.75 -4.65 7.63
N GLY A 165 -11.79 -4.01 7.11
CA GLY A 165 -11.63 -2.85 6.23
C GLY A 165 -12.76 -1.85 6.31
N LEU A 166 -12.61 -0.76 5.56
CA LEU A 166 -13.60 0.31 5.46
C LEU A 166 -14.15 0.36 4.04
N TRP A 167 -15.47 0.32 3.92
CA TRP A 167 -16.17 0.50 2.65
C TRP A 167 -16.64 1.94 2.49
N TYR A 168 -16.23 2.61 1.41
CA TYR A 168 -16.55 4.01 1.11
C TYR A 168 -16.65 4.23 -0.40
N ALA A 169 -17.28 5.34 -0.82
CA ALA A 169 -17.36 5.70 -2.24
C ALA A 169 -16.05 6.31 -2.78
N THR A 170 -15.40 7.15 -1.98
CA THR A 170 -14.14 7.82 -2.30
C THR A 170 -13.43 8.24 -1.01
N PRO A 171 -12.08 8.28 -0.97
CA PRO A 171 -11.34 8.89 0.14
C PRO A 171 -11.47 10.42 0.21
N GLN A 172 -11.91 11.09 -0.87
CA GLN A 172 -12.12 12.54 -0.88
C GLN A 172 -13.56 12.90 -0.49
N GLN A 173 -13.75 13.37 0.74
CA GLN A 173 -15.05 13.58 1.37
C GLN A 173 -15.16 15.00 1.97
N PRO A 174 -15.64 15.99 1.18
CA PRO A 174 -15.57 17.40 1.56
C PRO A 174 -16.51 17.80 2.71
N GLU A 175 -17.59 17.06 2.95
CA GLU A 175 -18.63 17.47 3.90
C GLU A 175 -18.55 16.70 5.22
N ARG A 176 -18.57 15.37 5.15
CA ARG A 176 -18.58 14.46 6.29
C ARG A 176 -17.67 13.28 6.02
N LEU A 177 -17.06 12.75 7.07
CA LEU A 177 -16.36 11.48 7.04
C LEU A 177 -17.40 10.35 7.06
N GLU A 178 -17.43 9.54 6.00
CA GLU A 178 -18.39 8.47 5.79
C GLU A 178 -17.71 7.20 5.25
N PHE A 179 -17.93 6.10 5.95
CA PHE A 179 -17.56 4.76 5.53
C PHE A 179 -18.34 3.72 6.34
N THR A 180 -18.26 2.45 5.97
CA THR A 180 -18.83 1.32 6.73
C THR A 180 -17.69 0.39 7.12
N PRO A 181 -17.40 0.17 8.42
CA PRO A 181 -16.48 -0.87 8.83
C PRO A 181 -17.05 -2.25 8.46
N GLU A 182 -16.22 -3.09 7.86
CA GLU A 182 -16.60 -4.43 7.43
C GLU A 182 -15.55 -5.46 7.86
N VAL A 183 -16.02 -6.66 8.18
CA VAL A 183 -15.20 -7.85 8.37
C VAL A 183 -15.54 -8.86 7.29
N LEU A 184 -14.53 -9.35 6.59
CA LEU A 184 -14.60 -10.45 5.62
C LEU A 184 -13.81 -11.65 6.16
N CYS A 185 -14.35 -12.85 6.04
CA CYS A 185 -13.72 -14.06 6.54
C CYS A 185 -14.01 -15.32 5.71
N ASP A 186 -12.98 -16.17 5.58
CA ASP A 186 -13.06 -17.44 4.85
C ASP A 186 -13.61 -18.58 5.74
N ARG A 187 -13.73 -18.34 7.05
CA ARG A 187 -14.38 -19.20 8.04
C ARG A 187 -15.09 -18.31 9.06
N PRO A 188 -16.16 -18.78 9.72
CA PRO A 188 -16.83 -18.02 10.75
C PRO A 188 -15.85 -17.45 11.78
N PHE A 189 -16.00 -16.17 12.10
CA PHE A 189 -15.11 -15.42 12.96
C PHE A 189 -15.90 -14.68 14.04
N ALA A 190 -15.49 -14.85 15.29
CA ALA A 190 -15.98 -14.13 16.44
C ALA A 190 -14.85 -13.30 17.09
N GLY A 191 -15.17 -12.11 17.56
CA GLY A 191 -14.20 -11.22 18.19
C GLY A 191 -14.68 -9.78 18.24
N ARG A 192 -13.75 -8.83 18.05
CA ARG A 192 -14.05 -7.40 18.04
C ARG A 192 -13.29 -6.67 16.93
N LEU A 193 -13.91 -5.64 16.38
CA LEU A 193 -13.29 -4.68 15.48
C LEU A 193 -13.11 -3.36 16.23
N GLU A 194 -11.88 -2.86 16.25
CA GLU A 194 -11.50 -1.57 16.83
C GLU A 194 -11.24 -0.57 15.71
N LEU A 195 -11.93 0.56 15.74
CA LEU A 195 -11.77 1.66 14.81
C LEU A 195 -11.17 2.86 15.55
N GLU A 196 -10.09 3.41 15.02
CA GLU A 196 -9.49 4.65 15.48
C GLU A 196 -9.46 5.67 14.34
N VAL A 197 -9.96 6.88 14.59
CA VAL A 197 -9.80 8.02 13.68
C VAL A 197 -8.84 9.01 14.32
N ARG A 198 -7.80 9.39 13.59
CA ARG A 198 -6.70 10.23 14.07
C ARG A 198 -6.42 11.37 13.11
N GLY A 199 -6.01 12.52 13.63
CA GLY A 199 -5.40 13.55 12.81
C GLY A 199 -4.09 13.05 12.18
N LEU A 200 -3.59 13.73 11.15
CA LEU A 200 -2.35 13.31 10.47
C LEU A 200 -1.12 13.34 11.38
N GLU A 201 -1.11 14.17 12.42
CA GLU A 201 -0.08 14.21 13.46
C GLU A 201 -0.25 13.15 14.55
N GLY A 202 -1.25 12.26 14.42
CA GLY A 202 -1.43 11.10 15.30
C GLY A 202 -2.39 11.31 16.47
N ALA A 203 -2.86 12.54 16.71
CA ALA A 203 -3.84 12.85 17.74
C ALA A 203 -5.13 12.04 17.55
N LEU A 204 -5.57 11.33 18.60
CA LEU A 204 -6.79 10.53 18.57
C LEU A 204 -8.01 11.46 18.57
N LEU A 205 -8.84 11.34 17.55
CA LEU A 205 -10.10 12.09 17.41
C LEU A 205 -11.29 11.26 17.84
N GLU A 206 -11.23 9.94 17.63
CA GLU A 206 -12.28 9.01 17.99
C GLU A 206 -11.77 7.58 18.08
N ARG A 207 -12.36 6.80 19.00
CA ARG A 207 -12.21 5.35 19.05
C ARG A 207 -13.58 4.71 19.24
N LEU A 208 -13.87 3.70 18.43
CA LEU A 208 -15.08 2.89 18.50
C LEU A 208 -14.72 1.42 18.51
N GLU A 209 -15.56 0.60 19.15
CA GLU A 209 -15.42 -0.85 19.16
C GLU A 209 -16.75 -1.49 18.77
N PHE A 210 -16.65 -2.57 18.00
CA PHE A 210 -17.81 -3.28 17.48
C PHE A 210 -17.67 -4.78 17.77
N PRO A 211 -18.69 -5.44 18.31
CA PRO A 211 -18.70 -6.90 18.40
C PRO A 211 -18.79 -7.51 16.99
N VAL A 212 -18.02 -8.56 16.75
CA VAL A 212 -17.96 -9.27 15.47
C VAL A 212 -18.40 -10.72 15.66
N ALA A 213 -19.33 -11.15 14.82
CA ALA A 213 -19.81 -12.53 14.67
C ALA A 213 -20.12 -12.74 13.18
N ALA A 214 -19.06 -12.77 12.36
CA ALA A 214 -19.15 -12.83 10.91
C ALA A 214 -19.09 -14.29 10.43
N GLU A 215 -20.08 -14.76 9.70
CA GLU A 215 -20.03 -16.08 9.05
C GLU A 215 -19.12 -16.06 7.80
N ARG A 216 -19.21 -14.98 7.03
CA ARG A 216 -18.47 -14.71 5.78
C ARG A 216 -18.18 -13.22 5.63
N HIS A 217 -19.21 -12.40 5.82
CA HIS A 217 -19.14 -10.95 5.73
C HIS A 217 -20.08 -10.36 6.78
N GLN A 218 -19.60 -9.37 7.52
CA GLN A 218 -20.40 -8.55 8.42
C GLN A 218 -20.09 -7.07 8.18
N ALA A 219 -21.11 -6.29 7.85
CA ALA A 219 -21.05 -4.83 7.87
C ALA A 219 -21.50 -4.33 9.26
N LEU A 220 -20.72 -3.43 9.86
CA LEU A 220 -20.91 -2.97 11.25
C LEU A 220 -21.68 -1.64 11.34
N GLY A 221 -22.47 -1.34 10.30
CA GLY A 221 -23.24 -0.12 10.17
C GLY A 221 -22.43 1.08 9.63
N PRO A 222 -23.11 2.08 9.06
CA PRO A 222 -22.44 3.25 8.51
C PRO A 222 -21.91 4.14 9.64
N TYR A 223 -20.63 4.48 9.55
CA TYR A 223 -20.03 5.57 10.30
C TYR A 223 -20.20 6.88 9.51
N ARG A 224 -20.73 7.92 10.16
CA ARG A 224 -20.92 9.25 9.58
C ARG A 224 -20.65 10.32 10.61
N ARG A 225 -19.70 11.22 10.34
CA ARG A 225 -19.38 12.33 11.24
C ARG A 225 -19.00 13.60 10.49
N PRO A 226 -19.52 14.78 10.88
CA PRO A 226 -18.94 16.05 10.46
C PRO A 226 -17.48 16.14 10.91
N TRP A 227 -16.62 16.68 10.05
CA TRP A 227 -15.19 16.79 10.34
C TRP A 227 -14.62 18.04 9.70
N ALA A 228 -13.75 18.76 10.41
CA ALA A 228 -13.16 20.01 9.94
C ALA A 228 -11.69 19.87 9.52
N THR A 229 -11.01 18.83 9.99
CA THR A 229 -9.60 18.56 9.68
C THR A 229 -9.44 18.30 8.17
N PRO A 230 -8.39 18.83 7.53
CA PRO A 230 -8.17 18.63 6.09
C PRO A 230 -8.09 17.16 5.67
N ALA A 231 -7.51 16.31 6.52
CA ALA A 231 -7.39 14.88 6.31
C ALA A 231 -7.25 14.14 7.66
N VAL A 232 -7.54 12.84 7.66
CA VAL A 232 -7.40 11.94 8.82
C VAL A 232 -6.83 10.60 8.39
N LEU A 233 -6.22 9.93 9.37
CA LEU A 233 -5.89 8.52 9.33
C LEU A 233 -6.97 7.74 10.08
N ALA A 234 -7.64 6.80 9.41
CA ALA A 234 -8.48 5.81 10.06
C ALA A 234 -7.76 4.46 10.11
N ARG A 235 -7.60 3.89 11.30
CA ARG A 235 -7.01 2.57 11.53
C ARG A 235 -8.10 1.62 12.00
N VAL A 236 -8.21 0.47 11.35
CA VAL A 236 -9.13 -0.60 11.73
C VAL A 236 -8.36 -1.85 12.09
N SER A 237 -8.63 -2.42 13.26
CA SER A 237 -7.95 -3.61 13.78
C SER A 237 -8.98 -4.66 14.17
N LEU A 238 -8.82 -5.89 13.66
CA LEU A 238 -9.63 -7.04 14.03
C LEU A 238 -8.90 -7.84 15.10
N ARG A 239 -9.60 -8.17 16.18
CA ARG A 239 -9.07 -9.00 17.25
C ARG A 239 -9.93 -10.21 17.49
N ASP A 240 -9.29 -11.33 17.75
CA ASP A 240 -9.95 -12.56 18.18
C ASP A 240 -10.50 -12.43 19.62
N GLU A 241 -11.22 -13.46 20.07
CA GLU A 241 -11.77 -13.53 21.42
C GLU A 241 -10.69 -13.54 22.52
N ARG A 242 -9.45 -13.89 22.18
CA ARG A 242 -8.30 -13.87 23.11
C ARG A 242 -7.60 -12.51 23.12
N GLY A 243 -8.03 -11.56 22.29
CA GLY A 243 -7.45 -10.23 22.14
C GLY A 243 -6.23 -10.14 21.23
N GLY A 244 -5.86 -11.23 20.56
CA GLY A 244 -4.81 -11.25 19.54
C GLY A 244 -5.25 -10.46 18.30
N GLU A 245 -4.37 -9.64 17.74
CA GLU A 245 -4.64 -8.94 16.49
C GLU A 245 -4.51 -9.89 15.30
N VAL A 246 -5.57 -9.98 14.50
CA VAL A 246 -5.70 -10.89 13.34
C VAL A 246 -5.55 -10.15 12.03
N SER A 247 -6.01 -8.90 11.98
CA SER A 247 -5.95 -8.04 10.80
C SER A 247 -5.83 -6.59 11.23
N ARG A 248 -5.07 -5.79 10.50
CA ARG A 248 -5.01 -4.34 10.68
C ARG A 248 -4.86 -3.66 9.33
N ASN A 249 -5.69 -2.65 9.06
CA ASN A 249 -5.62 -1.83 7.86
C ASN A 249 -5.77 -0.35 8.20
N GLU A 250 -5.19 0.49 7.34
CA GLU A 250 -5.07 1.93 7.54
C GLU A 250 -5.52 2.67 6.27
N TYR A 251 -6.24 3.77 6.47
CA TYR A 251 -6.95 4.49 5.43
C TYR A 251 -6.73 5.99 5.61
N LEU A 252 -6.39 6.68 4.52
CA LEU A 252 -6.30 8.13 4.51
C LEU A 252 -7.55 8.69 3.84
N PHE A 253 -8.27 9.52 4.57
CA PHE A 253 -9.38 10.31 4.02
C PHE A 253 -8.96 11.77 3.98
N THR A 254 -9.47 12.52 3.00
CA THR A 254 -9.25 13.97 2.89
C THR A 254 -10.54 14.70 2.52
N ARG A 255 -10.66 15.98 2.89
CA ARG A 255 -11.71 16.87 2.38
C ARG A 255 -11.42 17.34 0.95
N SER A 256 -10.15 17.43 0.56
CA SER A 256 -9.72 17.92 -0.76
C SER A 256 -8.54 17.12 -1.31
N THR A 257 -7.34 17.30 -0.78
CA THR A 257 -6.10 16.62 -1.22
C THR A 257 -5.37 16.03 -0.01
N LEU A 258 -4.42 15.14 -0.24
CA LEU A 258 -3.51 14.60 0.78
C LEU A 258 -2.19 15.37 0.86
N GLU A 259 -2.09 16.54 0.23
CA GLU A 259 -0.96 17.47 0.34
C GLU A 259 -0.54 17.76 1.81
N PRO A 260 -1.45 17.89 2.79
CA PRO A 260 -1.05 18.12 4.19
C PRO A 260 -0.10 17.05 4.77
N LEU A 261 -0.05 15.82 4.24
CA LEU A 261 0.95 14.82 4.63
C LEU A 261 2.39 15.27 4.33
N ARG A 262 2.59 16.09 3.29
CA ARG A 262 3.89 16.60 2.88
C ARG A 262 4.40 17.73 3.79
N SER A 263 3.50 18.35 4.55
CA SER A 263 3.82 19.42 5.50
C SER A 263 4.05 18.90 6.92
N LEU A 264 3.92 17.59 7.15
CA LEU A 264 4.17 17.02 8.46
C LEU A 264 5.64 17.19 8.88
N PRO A 265 5.90 17.42 10.19
CA PRO A 265 7.25 17.38 10.72
C PRO A 265 7.93 16.04 10.41
N ALA A 266 9.26 16.08 10.29
CA ALA A 266 10.04 14.86 10.23
C ALA A 266 9.93 14.08 11.55
N THR A 267 9.84 12.75 11.47
CA THR A 267 9.90 11.85 12.61
C THR A 267 11.16 10.99 12.57
N ARG A 268 11.43 10.27 13.66
CA ARG A 268 12.61 9.40 13.81
C ARG A 268 12.18 7.95 13.96
N LEU A 269 12.77 7.08 13.14
CA LEU A 269 12.66 5.64 13.32
C LEU A 269 13.91 5.13 14.04
N GLU A 270 13.73 4.19 14.93
CA GLU A 270 14.82 3.42 15.55
C GLU A 270 14.68 1.98 15.06
N VAL A 271 15.78 1.43 14.56
CA VAL A 271 15.78 0.12 13.91
C VAL A 271 16.88 -0.74 14.51
N GLU A 272 16.49 -1.93 14.97
CA GLU A 272 17.38 -2.89 15.62
C GLU A 272 17.20 -4.27 14.97
N LEU A 273 18.26 -5.07 14.95
CA LEU A 273 18.17 -6.47 14.55
C LEU A 273 17.61 -7.29 15.72
N GLU A 274 16.53 -8.05 15.48
CA GLU A 274 15.86 -8.83 16.52
C GLU A 274 15.33 -10.16 15.99
N GLY A 275 15.91 -11.27 16.47
CA GLY A 275 15.47 -12.64 16.18
C GLY A 275 15.43 -12.97 14.69
N GLY A 276 16.47 -12.61 13.93
CA GLY A 276 16.53 -12.83 12.48
C GLY A 276 15.65 -11.87 11.65
N GLY A 277 15.13 -10.81 12.25
CA GLY A 277 14.36 -9.76 11.58
C GLY A 277 14.75 -8.36 12.04
N LEU A 278 13.88 -7.38 11.80
CA LEU A 278 14.03 -6.00 12.27
C LEU A 278 12.96 -5.64 13.28
N ALA A 279 13.34 -4.99 14.37
CA ALA A 279 12.43 -4.25 15.22
C ALA A 279 12.47 -2.78 14.82
N VAL A 280 11.32 -2.20 14.49
CA VAL A 280 11.21 -0.80 14.07
C VAL A 280 10.31 -0.08 15.06
N ARG A 281 10.82 0.98 15.69
CA ARG A 281 10.06 1.85 16.59
C ARG A 281 10.00 3.26 16.03
N ASN A 282 8.84 3.91 16.09
CA ASN A 282 8.75 5.35 15.89
C ASN A 282 9.05 6.07 17.21
N ALA A 283 10.18 6.76 17.26
CA ALA A 283 10.65 7.49 18.44
C ALA A 283 10.44 9.01 18.35
N GLY A 284 9.77 9.49 17.30
CA GLY A 284 9.37 10.88 17.18
C GLY A 284 7.94 11.14 17.68
N ALA A 285 7.50 12.39 17.52
CA ALA A 285 6.22 12.88 18.04
C ALA A 285 5.05 12.78 17.07
N VAL A 286 5.31 12.51 15.79
CA VAL A 286 4.29 12.34 14.74
C VAL A 286 4.39 10.96 14.07
N PRO A 287 3.32 10.44 13.45
CA PRO A 287 3.34 9.15 12.78
C PRO A 287 4.40 9.08 11.68
N ALA A 288 5.00 7.92 11.49
CA ALA A 288 5.84 7.60 10.34
C ALA A 288 4.95 6.96 9.26
N TYR A 289 4.78 7.63 8.12
CA TYR A 289 3.90 7.17 7.06
C TYR A 289 4.58 6.26 6.04
N TRP A 290 3.89 5.17 5.69
CA TRP A 290 4.31 4.15 4.73
C TRP A 290 5.72 3.62 4.96
N VAL A 291 6.01 3.16 6.18
CA VAL A 291 7.30 2.55 6.53
C VAL A 291 7.58 1.38 5.59
N ALA A 292 8.74 1.39 4.93
CA ALA A 292 9.09 0.37 3.94
C ALA A 292 10.60 0.13 3.92
N LEU A 293 10.94 -1.11 3.60
CA LEU A 293 12.28 -1.64 3.48
C LEU A 293 12.63 -1.82 2.00
N GLU A 294 13.85 -1.44 1.62
CA GLU A 294 14.43 -1.80 0.33
C GLU A 294 15.80 -2.47 0.53
N ALA A 295 16.07 -3.50 -0.27
CA ALA A 295 17.40 -4.09 -0.37
C ALA A 295 18.27 -3.26 -1.30
N LEU A 296 19.47 -2.91 -0.85
CA LEU A 296 20.46 -2.15 -1.60
C LEU A 296 21.50 -3.05 -2.26
N THR A 297 21.86 -4.18 -1.63
CA THR A 297 22.89 -5.08 -2.17
C THR A 297 22.37 -5.77 -3.42
N PRO A 298 23.08 -5.62 -4.55
CA PRO A 298 22.76 -6.35 -5.76
C PRO A 298 22.69 -7.87 -5.58
N GLY A 299 21.72 -8.50 -6.26
CA GLY A 299 21.64 -9.97 -6.30
C GLY A 299 20.98 -10.60 -5.09
N TYR A 300 20.49 -9.84 -4.12
CA TYR A 300 19.63 -10.34 -3.05
C TYR A 300 18.16 -10.04 -3.32
N HIS A 301 17.32 -11.05 -3.11
CA HIS A 301 15.89 -10.89 -2.95
C HIS A 301 15.59 -10.83 -1.45
N VAL A 302 15.03 -9.72 -0.99
CA VAL A 302 14.61 -9.56 0.40
C VAL A 302 13.09 -9.45 0.43
N ARG A 303 12.48 -10.39 1.13
CA ARG A 303 11.05 -10.41 1.39
C ARG A 303 10.83 -10.07 2.87
N PRO A 304 10.53 -8.81 3.20
CA PRO A 304 10.08 -8.50 4.55
C PRO A 304 8.68 -9.10 4.74
N GLY A 305 8.37 -9.53 5.96
CA GLY A 305 7.04 -10.05 6.31
C GLY A 305 5.93 -9.00 6.22
N ASP A 306 6.30 -7.72 6.12
CA ASP A 306 5.36 -6.60 6.07
C ASP A 306 6.01 -5.34 5.48
N GLY A 307 5.19 -4.38 5.03
CA GLY A 307 5.63 -3.12 4.45
C GLY A 307 4.48 -2.18 4.13
N GLY A 308 4.76 -0.88 4.04
CA GLY A 308 3.77 0.14 3.72
C GLY A 308 2.84 0.53 4.86
N PHE A 309 3.03 -0.03 6.06
CA PHE A 309 2.28 0.33 7.27
C PHE A 309 2.67 1.70 7.84
N HIS A 310 1.85 2.26 8.71
CA HIS A 310 2.20 3.43 9.50
C HIS A 310 2.64 3.03 10.92
N LEU A 311 3.53 3.81 11.51
CA LEU A 311 3.88 3.67 12.93
C LEU A 311 3.50 4.94 13.67
N LEU A 312 2.56 4.83 14.62
CA LEU A 312 2.23 5.94 15.52
C LEU A 312 3.40 6.25 16.46
N PRO A 313 3.45 7.45 17.07
CA PRO A 313 4.45 7.78 18.08
C PRO A 313 4.53 6.70 19.18
N GLY A 314 5.74 6.21 19.44
CA GLY A 314 6.01 5.15 20.43
C GLY A 314 5.68 3.73 19.96
N GLU A 315 5.01 3.55 18.82
CA GLU A 315 4.65 2.23 18.30
C GLU A 315 5.88 1.48 17.79
N ARG A 316 5.93 0.18 18.08
CA ARG A 316 6.96 -0.75 17.63
C ARG A 316 6.34 -1.87 16.80
N ARG A 317 6.98 -2.22 15.68
CA ARG A 317 6.61 -3.36 14.83
C ARG A 317 7.82 -4.21 14.52
N ARG A 318 7.65 -5.53 14.57
CA ARG A 318 8.67 -6.50 14.17
C ARG A 318 8.44 -6.92 12.73
N LEU A 319 9.50 -6.94 11.93
CA LEU A 319 9.52 -7.35 10.54
C LEU A 319 10.38 -8.61 10.44
N GLY A 320 9.74 -9.75 10.15
CA GLY A 320 10.49 -10.93 9.72
C GLY A 320 11.22 -10.60 8.41
N LEU A 321 12.45 -11.10 8.26
CA LEU A 321 13.20 -10.97 7.01
C LEU A 321 13.49 -12.36 6.46
N GLU A 322 13.11 -12.57 5.21
CA GLU A 322 13.63 -13.67 4.42
C GLU A 322 14.51 -13.08 3.33
N ALA A 323 15.75 -13.54 3.26
CA ALA A 323 16.70 -13.11 2.24
C ALA A 323 17.19 -14.33 1.47
N CYS A 324 17.07 -14.27 0.14
CA CYS A 324 17.60 -15.27 -0.76
C CYS A 324 18.59 -14.60 -1.72
N ARG A 325 19.77 -15.19 -1.87
CA ARG A 325 20.68 -14.80 -2.96
C ARG A 325 20.05 -15.29 -4.27
N ARG A 326 19.87 -14.39 -5.23
CA ARG A 326 19.46 -14.74 -6.59
C ARG A 326 20.52 -15.70 -7.13
N ALA A 327 20.11 -16.92 -7.47
CA ALA A 327 20.94 -17.79 -8.28
C ALA A 327 21.13 -17.06 -9.61
N SER A 328 22.33 -16.54 -9.81
CA SER A 328 22.67 -15.97 -11.10
C SER A 328 22.85 -17.12 -12.08
N PRO A 329 22.31 -17.02 -13.31
CA PRO A 329 22.63 -17.98 -14.36
C PRO A 329 24.10 -17.86 -14.81
N ASP A 330 24.81 -16.82 -14.37
CA ASP A 330 26.24 -16.62 -14.61
C ASP A 330 27.09 -17.42 -13.59
N PRO A 331 27.81 -18.47 -14.02
CA PRO A 331 28.63 -19.31 -13.14
C PRO A 331 29.74 -18.54 -12.42
N ASP A 332 30.19 -17.39 -12.93
CA ASP A 332 31.23 -16.57 -12.29
C ASP A 332 30.71 -15.82 -11.05
N THR A 333 29.40 -15.60 -10.98
CA THR A 333 28.74 -14.94 -9.83
C THR A 333 28.25 -15.90 -8.75
N LEU A 334 28.25 -17.22 -9.00
CA LEU A 334 28.04 -18.24 -7.97
C LEU A 334 29.19 -18.27 -6.95
N ASN A 335 30.41 -17.98 -7.42
CA ASN A 335 31.64 -17.97 -6.60
C ASN A 335 32.03 -16.57 -6.10
N ALA A 336 31.27 -15.52 -6.46
CA ALA A 336 31.53 -14.18 -5.96
C ALA A 336 31.40 -14.13 -4.42
N PRO A 337 32.26 -13.36 -3.72
CA PRO A 337 32.20 -13.20 -2.27
C PRO A 337 30.79 -12.84 -1.82
N VAL A 338 30.35 -13.41 -0.69
CA VAL A 338 29.10 -13.03 -0.06
C VAL A 338 29.26 -11.59 0.43
N GLU A 339 28.76 -10.63 -0.36
CA GLU A 339 28.65 -9.26 0.12
C GLU A 339 27.60 -9.18 1.24
N PRO A 340 27.83 -8.37 2.29
CA PRO A 340 26.84 -8.13 3.30
C PRO A 340 25.54 -7.60 2.71
N LEU A 341 24.41 -8.03 3.28
CA LEU A 341 23.10 -7.55 2.87
C LEU A 341 22.86 -6.15 3.44
N ARG A 342 22.92 -5.15 2.57
CA ARG A 342 22.66 -3.75 2.88
C ARG A 342 21.20 -3.45 2.64
N LEU A 343 20.54 -2.90 3.64
CA LEU A 343 19.12 -2.55 3.64
C LEU A 343 18.96 -1.05 3.87
N ARG A 344 17.86 -0.48 3.36
CA ARG A 344 17.39 0.86 3.74
C ARG A 344 15.94 0.79 4.19
N LEU A 345 15.65 1.22 5.41
CA LEU A 345 14.30 1.35 5.94
C LEU A 345 13.98 2.82 6.19
N GLY A 346 12.85 3.32 5.72
CA GLY A 346 12.42 4.69 5.98
C GLY A 346 10.92 4.84 5.91
N ALA A 347 10.43 6.08 5.98
CA ALA A 347 9.03 6.47 5.77
C ALA A 347 8.96 7.71 4.86
N LEU A 348 7.77 8.22 4.56
CA LEU A 348 7.61 9.47 3.80
C LEU A 348 8.25 10.65 4.53
N ASN A 349 7.99 10.76 5.83
CA ASN A 349 8.43 11.84 6.71
C ASN A 349 9.50 11.38 7.70
N ALA A 350 10.25 10.32 7.40
CA ALA A 350 11.41 9.90 8.20
C ALA A 350 12.58 9.52 7.29
N PRO A 351 13.81 9.91 7.62
CA PRO A 351 14.99 9.58 6.81
C PRO A 351 15.17 8.06 6.68
N GLY A 352 15.86 7.64 5.61
CA GLY A 352 16.21 6.24 5.42
C GLY A 352 17.36 5.81 6.33
N HIS A 353 17.09 4.86 7.22
CA HIS A 353 18.08 4.17 8.04
C HIS A 353 18.74 3.06 7.22
N ARG A 354 20.07 3.10 7.10
CA ARG A 354 20.85 2.05 6.43
C ARG A 354 21.33 1.04 7.46
N LEU A 355 21.20 -0.24 7.13
CA LEU A 355 21.58 -1.36 7.98
C LEU A 355 22.40 -2.34 7.14
N GLU A 356 23.30 -3.05 7.79
CA GLU A 356 24.05 -4.16 7.21
C GLU A 356 23.74 -5.41 8.01
N VAL A 357 23.35 -6.48 7.30
CA VAL A 357 23.04 -7.79 7.87
C VAL A 357 24.08 -8.77 7.36
N GLY A 358 24.79 -9.41 8.28
CA GLY A 358 25.85 -10.38 8.02
C GLY A 358 25.34 -11.78 7.72
#